data_AF-A0A365YCH8-F1
#
_entry.id   AF-A0A365YCH8-F1
#
_cell.length_a   1.000
_cell.length_b   1.000
_cell.length_c   1.000
_cell.angle_alpha   90.00
_cell.angle_beta   90.00
_cell.angle_gamma   90.00
#
_symmetry.space_group_name_H-M   'P 1'
#
loop_
_entity.id
_entity.type
_entity.pdbx_description
1 polymer ?
#
loop_
_entity_poly.entity_id
_entity_poly.type
_entity_poly.pdbx_seq_one_letter_code
_entity_poly.pdbx_strand_id
1 'polypeptide(L)'
;MSRKLIPSSALPGFPQAQTLELCAVDGAPGLFALSSPEAPSLRWFVLETAVHLPHYTPQFSEDHLAAVGRPAQNARLVLAVVNTADQRPSANLFAPLLVNDDTGQCSQVLLESQDWPLRHDLSA
;
A
#
# COMPACT_ATOMS: atom_id res chain seq x y z
N MET A 1 -8.62 -10.12 11.13
CA MET A 1 -7.79 -11.23 10.56
C MET A 1 -6.51 -10.59 10.02
N SER A 2 -5.34 -11.14 10.34
CA SER A 2 -4.05 -10.61 9.85
C SER A 2 -3.60 -11.37 8.60
N ARG A 3 -2.94 -10.67 7.68
CA ARG A 3 -2.41 -11.21 6.43
C ARG A 3 -0.90 -10.94 6.37
N LYS A 4 -0.14 -11.88 5.84
CA LYS A 4 1.31 -11.72 5.64
C LYS A 4 1.58 -11.19 4.24
N LEU A 5 2.40 -10.16 4.12
CA LEU A 5 2.90 -9.67 2.84
C LEU A 5 4.41 -9.82 2.73
N ILE A 6 4.92 -10.03 1.51
CA ILE A 6 6.33 -10.20 1.21
C ILE A 6 6.76 -9.14 0.18
N PRO A 7 7.60 -8.16 0.57
CA PRO A 7 8.14 -7.19 -0.37
C PRO A 7 8.99 -7.85 -1.46
N SER A 8 8.74 -7.51 -2.72
CA SER A 8 9.53 -7.96 -3.88
C SER A 8 10.90 -7.29 -3.96
N SER A 9 11.05 -6.15 -3.28
CA SER A 9 12.26 -5.36 -3.15
C SER A 9 12.25 -4.66 -1.79
N ALA A 10 13.40 -4.12 -1.39
CA ALA A 10 13.54 -3.36 -0.16
C ALA A 10 12.53 -2.19 -0.13
N LEU A 11 11.76 -2.05 0.96
CA LEU A 11 10.84 -0.91 1.10
C LEU A 11 11.65 0.38 1.34
N PRO A 12 11.34 1.48 0.63
CA PRO A 12 11.90 2.79 0.90
C PRO A 12 11.79 3.16 2.39
N GLY A 13 12.91 3.50 3.02
CA GLY A 13 13.00 3.83 4.44
C GLY A 13 13.03 2.63 5.40
N PHE A 14 12.72 1.41 4.92
CA PHE A 14 12.70 0.18 5.71
C PHE A 14 13.36 -1.00 4.96
N PRO A 15 14.65 -0.88 4.59
CA PRO A 15 15.31 -1.87 3.75
C PRO A 15 15.42 -3.27 4.38
N GLN A 16 15.32 -3.36 5.71
CA GLN A 16 15.36 -4.60 6.48
C GLN A 16 14.00 -5.33 6.59
N ALA A 17 12.89 -4.69 6.20
CA ALA A 17 11.55 -5.29 6.29
C ALA A 17 11.35 -6.34 5.20
N GLN A 18 11.60 -7.60 5.53
CA GLN A 18 11.44 -8.74 4.61
C GLN A 18 10.06 -9.39 4.71
N THR A 19 9.37 -9.17 5.82
CA THR A 19 7.99 -9.61 6.05
C THR A 19 7.18 -8.43 6.57
N LEU A 20 5.94 -8.30 6.09
CA LEU A 20 4.97 -7.37 6.65
C LEU A 20 3.75 -8.13 7.17
N GLU A 21 3.15 -7.59 8.23
CA GLU A 21 1.86 -8.01 8.78
C GLU A 21 0.84 -6.91 8.48
N LEU A 22 -0.20 -7.26 7.73
CA LEU A 22 -1.34 -6.41 7.40
C LEU A 22 -2.54 -6.82 8.25
N CYS A 23 -2.91 -5.98 9.20
CA CYS A 23 -3.98 -6.22 10.15
C CYS A 23 -5.13 -5.26 9.88
N ALA A 24 -6.33 -5.79 9.59
CA ALA A 24 -7.52 -4.94 9.47
C ALA A 24 -7.80 -4.18 10.78
N VAL A 25 -8.22 -2.93 10.66
CA VAL A 25 -8.65 -2.11 11.80
C VAL A 25 -10.15 -2.37 12.03
N ASP A 26 -10.48 -2.87 13.22
CA ASP A 26 -11.86 -3.20 13.57
C ASP A 26 -12.76 -1.96 13.48
N GLY A 27 -13.91 -2.12 12.81
CA GLY A 27 -14.87 -1.03 12.59
C GLY A 27 -14.49 -0.05 11.48
N ALA A 28 -13.35 -0.22 10.80
CA ALA A 28 -12.90 0.64 9.69
C ALA A 28 -12.63 -0.20 8.42
N PRO A 29 -13.66 -0.50 7.60
CA PRO A 29 -13.50 -1.28 6.38
C PRO A 29 -12.44 -0.67 5.45
N GLY A 30 -11.56 -1.49 4.88
CA GLY A 30 -10.50 -1.03 3.98
C GLY A 30 -9.37 -0.25 4.64
N LEU A 31 -9.36 -0.11 5.98
CA LEU A 31 -8.23 0.46 6.72
C LEU A 31 -7.44 -0.66 7.41
N PHE A 32 -6.12 -0.60 7.29
CA PHE A 32 -5.22 -1.61 7.85
C PHE A 32 -4.04 -0.97 8.58
N ALA A 33 -3.60 -1.61 9.65
CA ALA A 33 -2.28 -1.41 10.23
C ALA A 33 -1.26 -2.31 9.52
N LEU A 34 -0.13 -1.75 9.13
CA LEU A 34 0.99 -2.46 8.51
C LEU A 34 2.22 -2.35 9.40
N SER A 35 2.79 -3.49 9.76
CA SER A 35 4.00 -3.59 10.59
C SER A 35 4.97 -4.62 10.08
N SER A 36 6.22 -4.61 10.58
CA SER A 36 7.23 -5.63 10.27
C SER A 36 7.98 -6.04 11.55
N PRO A 37 8.21 -7.34 11.78
CA PRO A 37 9.01 -7.80 12.91
C PRO A 37 10.50 -7.42 12.77
N GLU A 38 11.02 -7.34 11.55
CA GLU A 38 12.41 -6.94 11.28
C GLU A 38 12.62 -5.42 11.36
N ALA A 39 11.56 -4.64 11.21
CA ALA A 39 11.57 -3.19 11.30
C ALA A 39 10.53 -2.67 12.31
N PRO A 40 10.80 -2.70 13.63
CA PRO A 40 9.83 -2.28 14.66
C PRO A 40 9.37 -0.81 14.56
N SER A 41 10.11 0.04 13.85
CA SER A 41 9.74 1.42 13.54
C SER A 41 8.74 1.55 12.40
N LEU A 42 8.54 0.51 11.58
CA LEU A 42 7.50 0.44 10.55
C LEU A 42 6.17 0.18 11.22
N ARG A 43 5.41 1.26 11.44
CA ARG A 43 4.02 1.23 11.92
C ARG A 43 3.21 2.20 11.09
N TRP A 44 2.68 1.71 9.99
CA TRP A 44 1.90 2.50 9.05
C TRP A 44 0.42 2.18 9.15
N PHE A 45 -0.40 3.17 8.85
CA PHE A 45 -1.77 2.92 8.41
C PHE A 45 -1.80 2.93 6.88
N VAL A 46 -2.53 1.99 6.30
CA VAL A 46 -2.70 1.91 4.85
C VAL A 46 -4.18 1.74 4.50
N LEU A 47 -4.60 2.36 3.41
CA LEU A 47 -5.98 2.47 2.98
C LEU A 47 -6.17 1.75 1.65
N GLU A 48 -7.14 0.84 1.58
CA GLU A 48 -7.58 0.24 0.32
C GLU A 48 -8.26 1.28 -0.54
N THR A 49 -7.61 1.62 -1.65
CA THR A 49 -8.02 2.77 -2.47
C THR A 49 -9.31 2.49 -3.22
N ALA A 50 -9.59 1.24 -3.57
CA ALA A 50 -10.86 0.88 -4.23
C ALA A 50 -12.09 1.15 -3.34
N VAL A 51 -11.93 1.09 -2.02
CA VAL A 51 -13.02 1.32 -1.05
C VAL A 51 -13.19 2.83 -0.79
N HIS A 52 -12.09 3.55 -0.58
CA HIS A 52 -12.14 4.93 -0.08
C HIS A 52 -11.90 6.00 -1.13
N LEU A 53 -11.25 5.65 -2.24
CA LEU A 53 -10.82 6.55 -3.30
C LEU A 53 -11.17 5.96 -4.68
N PRO A 54 -12.45 5.73 -5.00
CA PRO A 54 -12.86 5.04 -6.24
C PRO A 54 -12.44 5.78 -7.53
N HIS A 55 -12.10 7.07 -7.43
CA HIS A 55 -11.56 7.85 -8.54
C HIS A 55 -10.07 7.59 -8.80
N TYR A 56 -9.35 7.03 -7.83
CA TYR A 56 -7.93 6.68 -7.96
C TYR A 56 -7.78 5.39 -8.78
N THR A 57 -7.39 5.56 -10.05
CA THR A 57 -7.28 4.47 -11.03
C THR A 57 -5.85 4.39 -11.59
N PRO A 58 -4.86 4.02 -10.76
CA PRO A 58 -3.47 3.99 -11.19
C PRO A 58 -3.23 2.93 -12.27
N GLN A 59 -2.39 3.27 -13.23
CA GLN A 59 -1.90 2.33 -14.24
C GLN A 59 -0.59 1.71 -13.77
N PHE A 60 -0.48 0.39 -13.87
CA PHE A 60 0.73 -0.35 -13.53
C PHE A 60 1.38 -0.89 -14.81
N SER A 61 2.68 -0.66 -14.96
CA SER A 61 3.45 -1.23 -16.07
C SER A 61 3.58 -2.75 -15.92
N GLU A 62 3.98 -3.42 -17.00
CA GLU A 62 4.31 -4.84 -16.98
C GLU A 62 5.38 -5.18 -15.94
N ASP A 63 6.36 -4.29 -15.74
CA ASP A 63 7.42 -4.50 -14.75
C ASP A 63 6.90 -4.39 -13.31
N HIS A 64 6.00 -3.44 -13.04
CA HIS A 64 5.32 -3.33 -11.74
C HIS A 64 4.51 -4.59 -11.44
N LEU A 65 3.77 -5.10 -12.42
CA LEU A 65 3.00 -6.33 -12.27
C LEU A 65 3.91 -7.55 -12.12
N ALA A 66 5.00 -7.63 -12.88
CA ALA A 66 5.97 -8.72 -12.80
C ALA A 66 6.62 -8.81 -11.41
N ALA A 67 6.93 -7.68 -10.78
CA ALA A 67 7.54 -7.63 -9.46
C ALA A 67 6.68 -8.33 -8.38
N VAL A 68 5.35 -8.37 -8.55
CA VAL A 68 4.42 -9.00 -7.60
C VAL A 68 3.77 -10.28 -8.15
N GLY A 69 4.37 -10.89 -9.18
CA GLY A 69 3.92 -12.19 -9.70
C GLY A 69 2.75 -12.12 -10.69
N ARG A 70 2.56 -10.98 -11.37
CA ARG A 70 1.57 -10.75 -12.44
C ARG A 70 0.13 -11.12 -12.06
N PRO A 71 -0.41 -10.63 -10.93
CA PRO A 71 -1.79 -10.93 -10.54
C PRO A 71 -2.80 -10.45 -11.58
N ALA A 72 -3.87 -11.24 -11.73
CA ALA A 72 -5.08 -10.82 -12.44
C ALA A 72 -5.66 -9.56 -11.79
N GLN A 73 -6.44 -8.77 -12.53
CA GLN A 73 -6.92 -7.47 -12.05
C GLN A 73 -7.74 -7.53 -10.75
N ASN A 74 -8.55 -8.57 -10.58
CA ASN A 74 -9.35 -8.82 -9.37
C ASN A 74 -8.53 -9.32 -8.17
N ALA A 75 -7.31 -9.78 -8.40
CA ALA A 75 -6.36 -10.17 -7.37
C ALA A 75 -5.34 -9.06 -7.07
N ARG A 76 -5.58 -7.83 -7.52
CA ARG A 76 -4.75 -6.67 -7.21
C ARG A 76 -5.38 -5.88 -6.08
N LEU A 77 -4.72 -5.88 -4.93
CA LEU A 77 -5.03 -4.98 -3.84
C LEU A 77 -4.08 -3.77 -3.92
N VAL A 78 -4.64 -2.56 -3.92
CA VAL A 78 -3.88 -1.32 -3.97
C VAL A 78 -4.08 -0.57 -2.67
N LEU A 79 -2.99 -0.37 -1.93
CA LEU A 79 -3.00 0.25 -0.62
C LEU A 79 -2.22 1.57 -0.66
N ALA A 80 -2.85 2.68 -0.28
CA ALA A 80 -2.18 3.96 -0.11
C ALA A 80 -1.71 4.13 1.33
N VAL A 81 -0.47 4.58 1.55
CA VAL A 81 0.04 4.88 2.89
C VAL A 81 -0.62 6.14 3.42
N VAL A 82 -1.19 6.07 4.63
CA VAL A 82 -1.83 7.18 5.32
C VAL A 82 -0.82 7.83 6.27
N ASN A 83 -0.66 9.14 6.14
CA ASN A 83 0.12 9.98 7.05
C ASN A 83 -0.83 10.82 7.91
N THR A 84 -0.68 10.70 9.22
CA THR A 84 -1.46 11.43 10.24
C THR A 84 -0.59 12.35 11.11
N ALA A 85 0.67 12.59 10.73
CA ALA A 85 1.59 13.43 11.50
C ALA A 85 1.23 14.92 11.45
N ASP A 86 0.60 15.35 10.35
CA ASP A 86 0.09 16.71 10.17
C ASP A 86 -1.34 16.83 10.72
N GLN A 87 -1.84 18.06 10.90
CA GLN A 87 -3.20 18.31 11.41
C GLN A 87 -4.32 17.68 10.54
N ARG A 88 -4.02 17.32 9.29
CA ARG A 88 -4.96 16.68 8.37
C ARG A 88 -4.40 15.35 7.88
N PRO A 89 -5.15 14.25 8.00
CA PRO A 89 -4.72 12.97 7.45
C PRO A 89 -4.61 13.07 5.93
N SER A 90 -3.56 12.47 5.36
CA SER A 90 -3.37 12.42 3.91
C SER A 90 -2.92 11.04 3.44
N ALA A 91 -3.26 10.69 2.20
CA ALA A 91 -2.81 9.47 1.55
C ALA A 91 -1.72 9.78 0.51
N ASN A 92 -0.68 8.94 0.46
CA ASN A 92 0.30 8.97 -0.62
C ASN A 92 -0.21 8.17 -1.82
N LEU A 93 -0.70 8.87 -2.85
CA LEU A 93 -1.19 8.28 -4.09
C LEU A 93 -0.11 8.16 -5.16
N PHE A 94 1.04 8.82 -4.98
CA PHE A 94 2.19 8.71 -5.85
C PHE A 94 2.93 7.39 -5.69
N ALA A 95 2.96 6.84 -4.47
CA ALA A 95 3.72 5.64 -4.13
C ALA A 95 2.89 4.57 -3.39
N PRO A 96 1.83 4.00 -4.03
CA PRO A 96 1.02 2.95 -3.40
C PRO A 96 1.80 1.64 -3.22
N LEU A 97 1.33 0.81 -2.29
CA LEU A 97 1.66 -0.60 -2.26
C LEU A 97 0.73 -1.34 -3.22
N LEU A 98 1.31 -1.92 -4.28
CA LEU A 98 0.64 -2.90 -5.11
C LEU A 98 0.84 -4.28 -4.48
N VAL A 99 -0.26 -4.98 -4.23
CA VAL A 99 -0.26 -6.29 -3.57
C VAL A 99 -0.95 -7.31 -4.48
N ASN A 100 -0.32 -8.46 -4.64
CA ASN A 100 -0.95 -9.65 -5.18
C ASN A 100 -1.74 -10.32 -4.05
N ASP A 101 -3.06 -10.26 -4.13
CA ASP A 101 -3.97 -10.69 -3.08
C ASP A 101 -3.90 -12.20 -2.82
N ASP A 102 -3.62 -12.98 -3.86
CA ASP A 102 -3.54 -14.44 -3.82
C ASP A 102 -2.25 -14.93 -3.13
N THR A 103 -1.13 -14.22 -3.32
CA THR A 103 0.19 -14.68 -2.87
C THR A 103 0.79 -13.87 -1.72
N GLY A 104 0.28 -12.65 -1.49
CA GLY A 104 0.83 -11.69 -0.53
C GLY A 104 2.10 -10.99 -1.02
N GLN A 105 2.59 -11.23 -2.24
CA GLN A 105 3.72 -10.47 -2.80
C GLN A 105 3.32 -9.00 -2.96
N CYS A 106 4.19 -8.08 -2.55
CA CYS A 106 3.91 -6.65 -2.64
C CYS A 106 5.11 -5.82 -3.09
N SER A 107 4.84 -4.64 -3.64
CA SER A 107 5.87 -3.66 -3.98
C SER A 107 5.35 -2.25 -3.74
N GLN A 108 6.22 -1.35 -3.26
CA GLN A 108 5.91 0.08 -3.24
C GLN A 108 6.27 0.67 -4.61
N VAL A 109 5.25 1.03 -5.38
CA VAL A 109 5.39 1.39 -6.79
C VAL A 109 5.38 2.90 -6.94
N LEU A 110 6.40 3.48 -7.58
CA LEU A 110 6.40 4.91 -7.92
C LEU A 110 5.67 5.14 -9.24
N LEU A 111 4.64 5.99 -9.24
CA LEU A 111 3.82 6.28 -10.41
C LEU A 111 4.29 7.54 -11.16
N GLU A 112 5.58 7.61 -11.52
CA GLU A 112 6.26 8.81 -12.05
C GLU A 112 5.63 9.43 -13.30
N SER A 113 4.97 8.61 -14.14
CA SER A 113 4.29 9.08 -15.36
C SER A 113 2.81 9.40 -15.16
N GLN A 114 2.36 9.51 -13.90
CA GLN A 114 0.97 9.80 -13.54
C GLN A 114 0.96 10.97 -12.56
N ASP A 115 0.07 11.95 -12.76
CA ASP A 115 -0.04 13.15 -11.93
C ASP A 115 -0.70 12.90 -10.56
N TRP A 116 -0.42 11.75 -9.94
CA TRP A 116 -0.95 11.41 -8.62
C TRP A 116 -0.17 12.14 -7.51
N PRO A 117 -0.87 12.76 -6.54
CA PRO A 117 -0.21 13.56 -5.53
C PRO A 117 0.50 12.68 -4.48
N LEU A 118 1.64 13.18 -3.99
CA LEU A 118 2.32 12.62 -2.82
C LEU A 118 1.48 12.77 -1.54
N ARG A 119 0.64 13.82 -1.48
CA ARG A 119 -0.29 14.09 -0.37
C ARG A 119 -1.66 14.40 -0.94
N HIS A 120 -2.57 13.44 -0.81
CA HIS A 120 -3.99 13.61 -1.05
C HIS A 120 -4.70 13.82 0.29
N ASP A 121 -5.40 14.94 0.46
CA ASP A 121 -6.16 15.22 1.68
C ASP A 121 -7.31 14.19 1.85
N LEU A 122 -7.44 13.61 3.04
CA LEU A 122 -8.51 12.68 3.40
C LEU A 122 -9.58 13.32 4.29
N SER A 123 -9.40 14.58 4.68
CA SER A 123 -10.43 15.35 5.37
C SER A 123 -11.47 15.82 4.36
N ALA A 124 -12.66 15.21 4.42
CA ALA A 124 -13.85 15.70 3.74
C ALA A 124 -14.46 16.90 4.49
#